data_AF-D5UIE0-F1
#
_entry.id   AF-D5UIE0-F1
#
_cell.length_a   1.000
_cell.length_b   1.000
_cell.length_c   1.000
_cell.angle_alpha   90.00
_cell.angle_beta   90.00
_cell.angle_gamma   90.00
#
_symmetry.space_group_name_H-M   'P 1'
#
loop_
_entity.id
_entity.type
_entity.pdbx_description
1 polymer ?
#
loop_
_entity_poly.entity_id
_entity_poly.type
_entity_poly.pdbx_seq_one_letter_code
_entity_poly.pdbx_strand_id
1 'polypeptide(L)'
;MAANAVAAVLAFASGVVVTAGVSDDRLISETWRTLAYLVFAGIWTVLAVAPRRHPGLWELLLFHKAAITVFCLVRWDLTDAPTTALVDLTVTVSTAAAYVLCRGWLAWRQGGPGRNG
;
A
#
# COMPACT_ATOMS: atom_id res chain seq x y z
N MET A 1 -10.17 -3.62 2.82
CA MET A 1 -9.51 -2.34 2.47
C MET A 1 -9.50 -1.37 3.66
N ALA A 2 -10.64 -1.10 4.30
CA ALA A 2 -10.66 -0.28 5.53
C ALA A 2 -9.69 -0.77 6.62
N ALA A 3 -9.62 -2.08 6.87
CA ALA A 3 -8.63 -2.66 7.80
C ALA A 3 -7.19 -2.30 7.43
N ASN A 4 -6.80 -2.40 6.15
CA ASN A 4 -5.47 -2.04 5.68
C ASN A 4 -5.22 -0.53 5.83
N ALA A 5 -6.24 0.31 5.59
CA ALA A 5 -6.15 1.74 5.82
C ALA A 5 -5.88 2.06 7.30
N VAL A 6 -6.62 1.44 8.22
CA VAL A 6 -6.41 1.60 9.66
C VAL A 6 -5.01 1.12 10.07
N ALA A 7 -4.58 -0.05 9.60
CA ALA A 7 -3.23 -0.56 9.87
C ALA A 7 -2.15 0.41 9.38
N ALA A 8 -2.34 1.04 8.22
CA ALA A 8 -1.41 2.03 7.69
C ALA A 8 -1.39 3.33 8.52
N VAL A 9 -2.53 3.80 9.03
CA VAL A 9 -2.58 4.93 9.97
C VAL A 9 -1.84 4.61 11.27
N LEU A 10 -1.99 3.39 11.79
CA LEU A 10 -1.25 2.95 12.98
C LEU A 10 0.27 2.87 12.69
N ALA A 11 0.65 2.37 11.52
CA ALA A 11 2.05 2.35 11.08
C ALA A 11 2.63 3.75 10.92
N PHE A 12 1.84 4.72 10.43
CA PHE A 12 2.21 6.13 10.39
C PHE A 12 2.48 6.66 11.80
N ALA A 13 1.55 6.46 12.75
CA ALA A 13 1.71 6.94 14.13
C ALA A 13 2.97 6.35 14.80
N SER A 14 3.21 5.06 14.61
CA SER A 14 4.45 4.39 15.06
C SER A 14 5.69 4.95 14.35
N GLY A 15 5.59 5.21 13.04
CA GLY A 15 6.66 5.79 12.22
C GLY A 15 7.10 7.16 12.73
N VAL A 16 6.16 8.03 13.11
CA VAL A 16 6.49 9.36 13.70
C VAL A 16 7.36 9.21 14.95
N VAL A 17 7.03 8.27 15.84
CA VAL A 17 7.81 8.00 17.06
C VAL A 17 9.20 7.49 16.72
N VAL A 18 9.33 6.58 15.73
CA VAL A 18 10.63 6.06 15.28
C VAL A 18 11.47 7.17 14.65
N THR A 19 10.90 7.96 13.74
CA THR A 19 11.61 9.04 13.03
C THR A 19 12.19 10.08 13.99
N ALA A 20 11.56 10.32 15.14
CA ALA A 20 12.06 11.26 16.15
C ALA A 20 13.32 10.79 16.89
N GLY A 21 13.64 9.49 16.87
CA GLY A 21 14.74 8.90 17.63
C GLY A 21 15.85 8.26 16.78
N VAL A 22 15.76 8.30 15.45
CA VAL A 22 16.78 7.74 14.55
C VAL A 22 17.92 8.72 14.32
N SER A 23 19.07 8.20 13.94
CA SER A 23 20.25 8.97 13.56
C SER A 23 20.06 9.72 12.23
N ASP A 24 20.85 10.78 12.01
CA ASP A 24 20.75 11.67 10.84
C ASP A 24 20.87 10.94 9.50
N ASP A 25 21.69 9.89 9.43
CA ASP A 25 21.90 9.06 8.24
C ASP A 25 20.63 8.27 7.83
N ARG A 26 19.71 8.02 8.77
CA ARG A 26 18.44 7.34 8.52
C ARG A 26 17.25 8.28 8.44
N LEU A 27 17.38 9.51 8.94
CA LEU A 27 16.26 10.44 9.14
C LEU A 27 15.42 10.63 7.86
N ILE A 28 16.07 10.81 6.70
CA ILE A 28 15.38 11.00 5.43
C ILE A 28 14.63 9.75 4.99
N SER A 29 15.26 8.57 5.05
CA SER A 29 14.61 7.30 4.68
C SER A 29 13.42 6.98 5.58
N GLU A 30 13.54 7.27 6.87
CA GLU A 30 12.48 7.02 7.84
C GLU A 30 11.33 8.00 7.69
N THR A 31 11.63 9.27 7.43
CA THR A 31 10.61 10.28 7.11
C THR A 31 9.84 9.90 5.85
N TRP A 32 10.55 9.50 4.79
CA TRP A 32 9.93 9.03 3.55
C TRP A 32 9.00 7.84 3.80
N ARG A 33 9.47 6.83 4.52
CA ARG A 33 8.69 5.64 4.89
C ARG A 33 7.45 6.00 5.70
N THR A 34 7.61 6.85 6.71
CA THR A 34 6.51 7.30 7.57
C THR A 34 5.44 8.00 6.74
N LEU A 35 5.80 8.97 5.90
CA LEU A 35 4.85 9.67 5.05
C LEU A 35 4.17 8.75 4.02
N ALA A 36 4.89 7.75 3.50
CA ALA A 36 4.31 6.77 2.57
C ALA A 36 3.15 6.00 3.21
N TYR A 37 3.17 5.70 4.52
CA TYR A 37 2.04 5.05 5.20
C TYR A 37 0.75 5.87 5.09
N LEU A 38 0.83 7.20 5.19
CA LEU A 38 -0.33 8.07 5.05
C LEU A 38 -0.90 8.03 3.62
N VAL A 39 -0.01 8.01 2.61
CA VAL A 39 -0.42 7.87 1.21
C VAL A 39 -1.15 6.55 0.98
N PHE A 40 -0.58 5.43 1.47
CA PHE A 40 -1.22 4.13 1.33
C PHE A 40 -2.54 4.01 2.11
N ALA A 41 -2.61 4.62 3.31
CA ALA A 41 -3.87 4.72 4.05
C ALA A 41 -4.96 5.44 3.22
N GLY A 42 -4.60 6.55 2.59
CA GLY A 42 -5.49 7.28 1.69
C GLY A 42 -5.96 6.42 0.51
N ILE A 43 -5.04 5.73 -0.16
CA ILE A 43 -5.37 4.85 -1.28
C ILE A 43 -6.32 3.72 -0.86
N TRP A 44 -6.04 3.00 0.24
CA TRP A 44 -6.94 1.96 0.73
C TRP A 44 -8.29 2.51 1.18
N THR A 45 -8.34 3.74 1.68
CA THR A 45 -9.60 4.42 2.04
C THR A 45 -10.45 4.68 0.79
N VAL A 46 -9.84 5.24 -0.26
CA VAL A 46 -10.49 5.42 -1.57
C VAL A 46 -11.02 4.09 -2.11
N LEU A 47 -10.22 3.02 -2.04
CA LEU A 47 -10.64 1.69 -2.48
C LEU A 47 -11.71 1.06 -1.58
N ALA A 48 -11.78 1.41 -0.29
CA ALA A 48 -12.82 0.95 0.60
C ALA A 48 -14.18 1.61 0.31
N VAL A 49 -14.18 2.91 0.01
CA VAL A 49 -15.40 3.69 -0.23
C VAL A 49 -15.88 3.54 -1.67
N ALA A 50 -14.95 3.55 -2.63
CA ALA A 50 -15.23 3.63 -4.06
C ALA A 50 -14.40 2.62 -4.87
N PRO A 51 -14.56 1.31 -4.64
CA PRO A 51 -13.70 0.26 -5.17
C PRO A 51 -13.66 0.17 -6.70
N ARG A 52 -14.54 0.85 -7.46
CA ARG A 52 -14.58 0.77 -8.93
C ARG A 52 -14.48 2.12 -9.64
N ARG A 53 -14.29 3.22 -8.91
CA ARG A 53 -14.31 4.56 -9.52
C ARG A 53 -12.97 5.01 -10.11
N HIS A 54 -11.87 4.40 -9.68
CA HIS A 54 -10.53 4.84 -10.03
C HIS A 54 -9.78 3.73 -10.79
N PRO A 55 -9.78 3.76 -12.14
CA PRO A 55 -9.03 2.79 -12.93
C PRO A 55 -7.53 2.88 -12.61
N GLY A 56 -6.87 1.72 -12.51
CA GLY A 56 -5.43 1.62 -12.27
C GLY A 56 -4.99 1.73 -10.82
N LEU A 57 -5.84 2.21 -9.90
CA LEU A 57 -5.46 2.36 -8.50
C LEU A 57 -5.22 1.00 -7.80
N TRP A 58 -6.01 -0.01 -8.15
CA TRP A 58 -5.81 -1.38 -7.67
C TRP A 58 -4.50 -1.96 -8.17
N GLU A 59 -4.29 -1.90 -9.48
CA GLU A 59 -3.15 -2.50 -10.15
C GLU A 59 -1.84 -1.85 -9.71
N LEU A 60 -1.82 -0.52 -9.56
CA LEU A 60 -0.65 0.21 -9.06
C LEU A 60 -0.30 -0.19 -7.62
N LEU A 61 -1.31 -0.28 -6.75
CA LEU A 61 -1.12 -0.66 -5.36
C LEU A 61 -0.61 -2.10 -5.21
N LEU A 62 -1.22 -3.03 -5.96
CA LEU A 62 -0.79 -4.43 -6.01
C LEU A 62 0.61 -4.57 -6.57
N PHE A 63 0.92 -3.88 -7.68
CA PHE A 63 2.25 -3.89 -8.27
C PHE A 63 3.30 -3.42 -7.27
N HIS A 64 3.09 -2.26 -6.63
CA HIS A 64 4.07 -1.74 -5.67
C HIS A 64 4.29 -2.69 -4.50
N LYS A 65 3.21 -3.20 -3.88
CA LYS A 65 3.34 -4.07 -2.71
C LYS A 65 3.91 -5.44 -3.05
N ALA A 66 3.57 -6.00 -4.20
CA ALA A 66 4.19 -7.22 -4.71
C ALA A 66 5.69 -7.00 -5.02
N ALA A 67 6.06 -5.87 -5.63
CA ALA A 67 7.44 -5.56 -5.96
C ALA A 67 8.33 -5.45 -4.71
N ILE A 68 7.87 -4.76 -3.66
CA ILE A 68 8.60 -4.69 -2.38
C ILE A 68 8.67 -6.07 -1.72
N THR A 69 7.58 -6.84 -1.72
CA THR A 69 7.58 -8.21 -1.19
C THR A 69 8.64 -9.07 -1.88
N VAL A 70 8.65 -9.08 -3.22
CA VAL A 70 9.63 -9.85 -4.01
C VAL A 70 11.05 -9.35 -3.75
N PHE A 71 11.26 -8.03 -3.70
CA PHE A 71 12.57 -7.45 -3.41
C PHE A 71 13.10 -7.93 -2.05
N CYS A 72 12.29 -7.89 -1.00
CA CYS A 72 12.69 -8.34 0.33
C CYS A 72 12.93 -9.87 0.38
N LEU A 73 12.18 -10.67 -0.37
CA LEU A 73 12.44 -12.11 -0.50
C LEU A 73 13.79 -12.39 -1.19
N VAL A 74 14.16 -11.58 -2.19
CA VAL A 74 15.46 -11.69 -2.88
C VAL A 74 16.61 -11.16 -2.03
N ARG A 75 16.37 -10.16 -1.19
CA ARG A 75 17.34 -9.50 -0.31
C ARG A 75 17.15 -9.87 1.16
N TRP A 76 16.88 -11.16 1.40
CA TRP A 76 16.59 -11.70 2.74
C TRP A 76 17.73 -11.51 3.75
N ASP A 77 18.95 -11.28 3.26
CA ASP A 77 20.15 -10.98 4.05
C ASP A 77 20.09 -9.65 4.80
N LEU A 78 19.23 -8.72 4.37
CA LEU A 78 19.09 -7.42 5.04
C LEU A 78 18.23 -7.55 6.30
N THR A 79 18.67 -6.89 7.38
CA THR A 79 18.05 -6.97 8.72
C THR A 79 16.53 -6.79 8.72
N ASP A 80 16.01 -5.83 7.95
CA ASP A 80 14.57 -5.51 7.94
C ASP A 80 13.78 -6.34 6.91
N ALA A 81 14.45 -7.06 6.01
CA ALA A 81 13.78 -7.72 4.88
C ALA A 81 12.75 -8.78 5.29
N PRO A 82 13.00 -9.67 6.29
CA PRO A 82 12.01 -10.67 6.68
C PRO A 82 10.70 -10.05 7.19
N THR A 83 10.82 -9.05 8.06
CA THR A 83 9.68 -8.35 8.64
C THR A 83 8.92 -7.56 7.58
N THR A 84 9.64 -6.82 6.72
CA THR A 84 9.02 -6.09 5.61
C THR A 84 8.34 -7.03 4.63
N ALA A 85 8.96 -8.15 4.25
CA ALA A 85 8.36 -9.14 3.36
C ALA A 85 7.05 -9.70 3.93
N LEU A 86 7.03 -10.06 5.22
CA LEU A 86 5.84 -10.61 5.86
C LEU A 86 4.68 -9.60 5.89
N VAL A 87 4.97 -8.35 6.26
CA VAL A 87 3.98 -7.28 6.32
C VAL A 87 3.44 -6.96 4.92
N ASP A 88 4.32 -6.72 3.95
CA ASP A 88 3.89 -6.35 2.59
C ASP A 88 3.23 -7.52 1.87
N LEU A 89 3.61 -8.78 2.14
CA LEU A 89 2.89 -9.95 1.63
C LEU A 89 1.46 -10.01 2.18
N THR A 90 1.28 -9.80 3.48
CA THR A 90 -0.05 -9.81 4.12
C THR A 90 -0.98 -8.76 3.51
N VAL A 91 -0.44 -7.56 3.31
CA VAL A 91 -1.15 -6.45 2.69
C VAL A 91 -1.41 -6.71 1.20
N THR A 92 -0.46 -7.32 0.48
CA THR A 92 -0.64 -7.71 -0.93
C THR A 92 -1.76 -8.74 -1.07
N VAL A 93 -1.75 -9.81 -0.27
CA VAL A 93 -2.75 -10.88 -0.32
C VAL A 93 -4.15 -10.36 0.03
N SER A 94 -4.27 -9.57 1.11
CA SER A 94 -5.55 -8.97 1.48
C SER A 94 -6.07 -7.97 0.44
N THR A 95 -5.18 -7.23 -0.21
CA THR A 95 -5.53 -6.33 -1.34
C THR A 95 -5.95 -7.12 -2.57
N ALA A 96 -5.27 -8.21 -2.90
CA ALA A 96 -5.61 -9.07 -4.03
C ALA A 96 -6.96 -9.76 -3.82
N ALA A 97 -7.23 -10.25 -2.60
CA ALA A 97 -8.54 -10.80 -2.25
C ALA A 97 -9.65 -9.76 -2.42
N ALA A 98 -9.45 -8.54 -1.92
CA ALA A 98 -10.42 -7.46 -2.10
C ALA A 98 -10.58 -7.05 -3.57
N TYR A 99 -9.50 -7.01 -4.35
CA TYR A 99 -9.54 -6.77 -5.79
C TYR A 99 -10.46 -7.78 -6.48
N VAL A 100 -10.34 -9.07 -6.13
CA VAL A 100 -11.18 -10.13 -6.70
C VAL A 100 -12.63 -9.99 -6.26
N LEU A 101 -12.88 -9.84 -4.96
CA LEU A 101 -14.23 -9.74 -4.39
C LEU A 101 -14.97 -8.50 -4.90
N CYS A 102 -14.29 -7.37 -4.99
CA CYS A 102 -14.85 -6.14 -5.52
C CYS A 102 -14.90 -6.12 -7.05
N ARG A 103 -14.32 -7.11 -7.75
CA ARG A 103 -14.15 -7.09 -9.22
C ARG A 103 -13.44 -5.80 -9.67
N GLY A 104 -12.32 -5.47 -9.05
CA GLY A 104 -11.60 -4.21 -9.25
C GLY A 104 -11.22 -3.94 -10.71
N TRP A 105 -10.99 -5.00 -11.50
CA TRP A 105 -10.74 -4.91 -12.95
C TRP A 105 -11.88 -4.22 -13.72
N LEU A 106 -13.10 -4.16 -13.18
CA LEU A 106 -14.22 -3.45 -13.81
C LEU A 106 -14.10 -1.92 -13.74
N ALA A 107 -13.20 -1.38 -12.91
CA ALA A 107 -12.95 0.07 -12.83
C ALA A 107 -12.53 0.66 -14.19
N TRP A 108 -11.76 -0.12 -14.96
CA TRP A 108 -11.34 0.24 -16.32
C TRP A 108 -12.48 0.35 -17.32
N ARG A 109 -13.61 -0.35 -17.09
CA ARG A 109 -14.77 -0.31 -17.98
C ARG A 109 -15.60 0.96 -17.81
N GLN A 110 -15.45 1.68 -16.70
CA GLN A 110 -16.20 2.92 -16.44
C GLN A 110 -15.56 4.15 -17.10
N GLY A 111 -14.30 4.06 -17.55
CA GLY A 111 -13.55 5.13 -18.20
C GLY A 111 -13.46 5.04 -19.73
N GLY A 112 -14.25 4.18 -20.38
CA GLY A 112 -14.26 4.07 -21.84
C GLY A 112 -14.75 5.37 -22.51
N PRO A 113 -14.13 5.81 -23.62
CA PRO A 113 -14.56 7.00 -24.36
C PRO A 113 -15.96 6.74 -24.95
N GLY A 114 -17.00 7.29 -24.31
CA GLY A 114 -18.39 7.09 -24.76
C GLY A 114 -19.48 7.37 -23.74
N ARG A 115 -19.19 7.58 -22.45
CA ARG A 115 -20.19 8.03 -21.48
C ARG A 115 -20.24 9.55 -21.39
N ASN A 116 -20.91 10.15 -22.37
CA ASN A 116 -21.54 11.46 -22.20
C ASN A 116 -22.65 11.29 -21.16
N GLY A 117 -22.45 11.86 -19.98
CA GLY A 117 -23.55 12.25 -19.09
C GLY A 117 -24.08 13.61 -19.50
#